data_AF-A0A7J4B0W9-F1
#
_entry.id   AF-A0A7J4B0W9-F1
#
_cell.length_a   1.000
_cell.length_b   1.000
_cell.length_c   1.000
_cell.angle_alpha   90.00
_cell.angle_beta   90.00
_cell.angle_gamma   90.00
#
_symmetry.space_group_name_H-M   'P 1'
#
loop_
_entity.id
_entity.type
_entity.pdbx_description
1 polymer ?
#
loop_
_entity_poly.entity_id
_entity_poly.type
_entity_poly.pdbx_seq_one_letter_code
_entity_poly.pdbx_strand_id
1 'polypeptide(L)'
;MTKVWERDENTLAQRFMKNELGGIFRKHILVRDNESAVIEKEGQIYEKIGSGLHTISSFLDREFTEVVFVDNSIKNVKEKASDIWTKDDKKINAVFEMKFRIYDPKKFIKNLLKTKNIFGTEELWDEIYTELLSKVLIPEIRKRSIDELYGNREFLKSLEASFDIELKKLLNLWGIEL
;
A
#
# COMPACT_ATOMS: atom_id res chain seq x y z
N MET A 1 33.12 -1.07 -12.11
CA MET A 1 32.07 -0.21 -11.54
C MET A 1 30.94 -1.12 -11.05
N THR A 2 30.55 -1.00 -9.79
CA THR A 2 29.53 -1.85 -9.16
C THR A 2 28.21 -1.08 -9.16
N LYS A 3 27.14 -1.67 -9.70
CA LYS A 3 25.80 -1.06 -9.67
C LYS A 3 25.00 -1.67 -8.51
N VAL A 4 24.40 -0.81 -7.70
CA VAL A 4 23.51 -1.20 -6.59
C VAL A 4 22.10 -0.76 -6.95
N TRP A 5 21.14 -1.67 -6.78
CA TRP A 5 19.71 -1.41 -6.98
C TRP A 5 19.00 -1.38 -5.63
N GLU A 6 18.16 -0.38 -5.44
CA GLU A 6 17.41 -0.14 -4.22
C GLU A 6 16.08 0.53 -4.58
N ARG A 7 15.10 0.42 -3.68
CA ARG A 7 13.80 1.10 -3.80
C ARG A 7 13.95 2.61 -3.57
N ASP A 8 13.16 3.43 -4.28
CA ASP A 8 12.96 4.85 -3.93
C ASP A 8 12.25 4.99 -2.58
N GLU A 9 12.82 5.77 -1.66
CA GLU A 9 12.34 5.93 -0.28
C GLU A 9 10.87 6.39 -0.19
N ASN A 10 10.36 7.11 -1.19
CA ASN A 10 8.99 7.63 -1.21
C ASN A 10 7.93 6.62 -1.67
N THR A 11 8.34 5.39 -2.01
CA THR A 11 7.43 4.36 -2.55
C THR A 11 7.13 3.28 -1.51
N LEU A 12 5.96 2.65 -1.56
CA LEU A 12 5.70 1.46 -0.74
C LEU A 12 6.24 0.19 -1.40
N ALA A 13 6.23 0.13 -2.72
CA ALA A 13 6.84 -0.95 -3.47
C ALA A 13 7.38 -0.49 -4.82
N GLN A 14 8.44 -1.18 -5.27
CA GLN A 14 9.06 -0.95 -6.57
C GLN A 14 9.53 -2.26 -7.20
N ARG A 15 9.18 -2.46 -8.46
CA ARG A 15 9.51 -3.63 -9.28
C ARG A 15 10.64 -3.28 -10.24
N PHE A 16 11.61 -4.19 -10.33
CA PHE A 16 12.69 -4.15 -11.31
C PHE A 16 12.71 -5.45 -12.11
N MET A 17 12.62 -5.32 -13.43
CA MET A 17 12.66 -6.44 -14.36
C MET A 17 14.09 -6.97 -14.53
N LYS A 18 14.24 -8.26 -14.82
CA LYS A 18 15.55 -8.90 -15.02
C LYS A 18 16.41 -8.20 -16.09
N ASN A 19 15.80 -7.68 -17.15
CA ASN A 19 16.52 -6.95 -18.21
C ASN A 19 17.07 -5.60 -17.70
N GLU A 20 16.37 -4.90 -16.82
CA GLU A 20 16.84 -3.70 -16.14
C GLU A 20 18.02 -4.04 -15.23
N LEU A 21 17.93 -5.19 -14.57
CA LEU A 21 19.00 -5.78 -13.77
C LEU A 21 20.13 -6.43 -14.62
N GLY A 22 20.02 -6.43 -15.96
CA GLY A 22 20.92 -7.11 -16.93
C GLY A 22 22.18 -6.31 -17.35
N GLY A 23 23.23 -6.99 -17.87
CA GLY A 23 24.54 -6.40 -18.24
C GLY A 23 25.80 -6.97 -17.53
N ILE A 24 27.00 -6.59 -18.01
CA ILE A 24 28.31 -7.25 -17.76
C ILE A 24 29.03 -6.97 -16.42
N PHE A 25 28.46 -6.17 -15.50
CA PHE A 25 29.12 -5.80 -14.23
C PHE A 25 28.57 -6.59 -13.02
N ARG A 26 29.38 -6.73 -11.95
CA ARG A 26 28.90 -7.20 -10.63
C ARG A 26 27.81 -6.27 -10.12
N LYS A 27 26.69 -6.85 -9.69
CA LYS A 27 25.51 -6.12 -9.26
C LYS A 27 25.05 -6.58 -7.91
N HIS A 28 24.60 -5.62 -7.14
CA HIS A 28 23.97 -5.88 -5.87
C HIS A 28 22.56 -5.31 -5.84
N ILE A 29 21.71 -5.96 -5.06
CA ILE A 29 20.50 -5.35 -4.53
C ILE A 29 20.79 -4.98 -3.08
N LEU A 30 20.35 -3.80 -2.67
CA LEU A 30 20.37 -3.38 -1.29
C LEU A 30 18.94 -3.43 -0.76
N VAL A 31 18.68 -4.34 0.17
CA VAL A 31 17.42 -4.40 0.90
C VAL A 31 17.64 -3.70 2.22
N ARG A 32 16.96 -2.57 2.43
CA ARG A 32 17.14 -1.77 3.66
C ARG A 32 16.50 -2.45 4.87
N ASP A 33 16.79 -1.92 6.05
CA ASP A 33 16.07 -2.31 7.25
C ASP A 33 14.58 -1.97 7.13
N ASN A 34 13.73 -2.84 7.65
CA ASN A 34 12.28 -2.80 7.45
C ASN A 34 11.84 -2.91 5.98
N GLU A 35 12.71 -3.36 5.09
CA GLU A 35 12.37 -3.66 3.70
C GLU A 35 12.43 -5.16 3.45
N SER A 36 11.74 -5.62 2.43
CA SER A 36 11.95 -6.95 1.88
C SER A 36 11.98 -6.90 0.37
N ALA A 37 12.84 -7.70 -0.24
CA ALA A 37 12.76 -7.98 -1.66
C ALA A 37 12.10 -9.33 -1.89
N VAL A 38 11.33 -9.43 -2.96
CA VAL A 38 10.62 -10.63 -3.39
C VAL A 38 11.08 -10.98 -4.78
N ILE A 39 11.52 -12.22 -4.99
CA ILE A 39 11.87 -12.73 -6.32
C ILE A 39 10.62 -13.34 -6.93
N GLU A 40 10.23 -12.87 -8.11
CA GLU A 40 9.14 -13.45 -8.89
C GLU A 40 9.67 -14.18 -10.13
N LYS A 41 8.99 -15.28 -10.47
CA LYS A 41 9.17 -16.05 -11.70
C LYS A 41 7.79 -16.28 -12.31
N GLU A 42 7.56 -15.74 -13.50
CA GLU A 42 6.32 -15.95 -14.28
C GLU A 42 5.05 -15.64 -13.46
N GLY A 43 5.09 -14.55 -12.68
CA GLY A 43 3.98 -14.11 -11.82
C GLY A 43 3.81 -14.92 -10.53
N GLN A 44 4.74 -15.83 -10.20
CA GLN A 44 4.77 -16.54 -8.93
C GLN A 44 5.91 -16.06 -8.05
N ILE A 45 5.59 -15.85 -6.77
CA ILE A 45 6.58 -15.44 -5.77
C ILE A 45 7.38 -16.66 -5.31
N TYR A 46 8.65 -16.69 -5.70
CA TYR A 46 9.57 -17.79 -5.40
C TYR A 46 10.19 -17.64 -4.01
N GLU A 47 10.66 -16.44 -3.68
CA GLU A 47 11.49 -16.24 -2.49
C GLU A 47 11.37 -14.83 -1.93
N LYS A 48 11.54 -14.71 -0.61
CA LYS A 48 11.64 -13.44 0.11
C LYS A 48 13.08 -13.28 0.62
N ILE A 49 13.68 -12.15 0.30
CA ILE A 49 15.03 -11.75 0.69
C ILE A 49 14.90 -10.71 1.81
N GLY A 50 15.63 -10.94 2.90
CA GLY A 50 15.73 -10.01 4.02
C GLY A 50 16.71 -8.85 3.79
N SER A 51 16.87 -8.00 4.79
CA SER A 51 17.78 -6.85 4.71
C SER A 51 19.24 -7.26 4.46
N GLY A 52 20.00 -6.35 3.88
CA GLY A 52 21.42 -6.51 3.56
C GLY A 52 21.74 -6.29 2.08
N LEU A 53 23.04 -6.39 1.79
CA LEU A 53 23.57 -6.29 0.43
C LEU A 53 23.67 -7.69 -0.18
N HIS A 54 22.89 -7.96 -1.22
CA HIS A 54 22.87 -9.27 -1.88
C HIS A 54 23.39 -9.17 -3.30
N THR A 55 24.21 -10.13 -3.72
CA THR A 55 24.77 -10.13 -5.08
C THR A 55 23.79 -10.79 -6.04
N ILE A 56 23.49 -10.13 -7.17
CA ILE A 56 22.51 -10.65 -8.14
C ILE A 56 22.95 -11.98 -8.76
N SER A 57 24.26 -12.21 -8.89
CA SER A 57 24.77 -13.49 -9.40
C SER A 57 24.37 -14.69 -8.55
N SER A 58 24.13 -14.50 -7.25
CA SER A 58 23.60 -15.55 -6.38
C SER A 58 22.16 -15.95 -6.74
N PHE A 59 21.47 -15.12 -7.53
CA PHE A 59 20.14 -15.39 -8.06
C PHE A 59 20.18 -15.78 -9.55
N LEU A 60 21.31 -15.67 -10.27
CA LEU A 60 21.37 -15.97 -11.71
C LEU A 60 21.17 -17.45 -12.05
N ASP A 61 21.51 -18.35 -11.12
CA ASP A 61 21.16 -19.78 -11.22
C ASP A 61 19.66 -20.04 -11.05
N ARG A 62 18.92 -19.03 -10.56
CA ARG A 62 17.48 -19.05 -10.40
C ARG A 62 16.88 -18.36 -11.62
N GLU A 63 16.01 -19.04 -12.35
CA GLU A 63 15.29 -18.46 -13.47
C GLU A 63 14.25 -17.44 -12.97
N PHE A 64 14.66 -16.29 -12.44
CA PHE A 64 13.73 -15.22 -12.04
C PHE A 64 13.37 -14.32 -13.22
N THR A 65 12.21 -13.68 -13.15
CA THR A 65 11.75 -12.67 -14.12
C THR A 65 11.93 -11.25 -13.60
N GLU A 66 11.74 -11.04 -12.30
CA GLU A 66 11.77 -9.72 -11.68
C GLU A 66 12.08 -9.79 -10.17
N VAL A 67 12.46 -8.65 -9.61
CA VAL A 67 12.65 -8.43 -8.17
C VAL A 67 11.76 -7.27 -7.75
N VAL A 68 10.98 -7.47 -6.70
CA VAL A 68 10.08 -6.46 -6.15
C VAL A 68 10.49 -6.12 -4.72
N PHE A 69 10.81 -4.85 -4.48
CA PHE A 69 11.08 -4.32 -3.15
C PHE A 69 9.80 -3.82 -2.52
N VAL A 70 9.62 -4.07 -1.22
CA VAL A 70 8.45 -3.69 -0.43
C VAL A 70 8.89 -3.12 0.90
N ASP A 71 8.42 -1.92 1.20
CA ASP A 71 8.62 -1.23 2.47
C ASP A 71 7.66 -1.78 3.53
N ASN A 72 8.22 -2.45 4.54
CA ASN A 72 7.49 -3.02 5.67
C ASN A 72 7.56 -2.11 6.91
N SER A 73 8.10 -0.89 6.79
CA SER A 73 8.13 0.05 7.89
C SER A 73 6.72 0.51 8.23
N ILE A 74 6.54 0.91 9.48
CA ILE A 74 5.33 1.59 9.91
C ILE A 74 5.24 2.94 9.18
N LYS A 75 4.07 3.23 8.64
CA LYS A 75 3.70 4.50 8.01
C LYS A 75 2.59 5.15 8.79
N ASN A 76 2.62 6.48 8.88
CA ASN A 76 1.51 7.28 9.38
C ASN A 76 1.05 8.14 8.21
N VAL A 77 -0.20 8.00 7.83
CA VAL A 77 -0.80 8.71 6.70
C VAL A 77 -1.98 9.51 7.22
N LYS A 78 -2.07 10.76 6.77
CA LYS A 78 -3.17 11.66 7.10
C LYS A 78 -3.73 12.24 5.81
N GLU A 79 -4.94 11.83 5.49
CA GLU A 79 -5.59 12.17 4.22
C GLU A 79 -6.92 12.88 4.44
N LYS A 80 -7.33 13.65 3.44
CA LYS A 80 -8.57 14.43 3.50
C LYS A 80 -9.52 13.96 2.40
N ALA A 81 -10.67 13.42 2.80
CA ALA A 81 -11.80 13.25 1.89
C ALA A 81 -12.60 14.55 1.85
N SER A 82 -12.60 15.22 0.70
CA SER A 82 -13.32 16.48 0.48
C SER A 82 -14.61 16.25 -0.31
N ASP A 83 -15.46 17.27 -0.35
CA ASP A 83 -16.70 17.29 -1.17
C ASP A 83 -17.68 16.15 -0.86
N ILE A 84 -17.76 15.75 0.41
CA ILE A 84 -18.79 14.81 0.85
C ILE A 84 -20.07 15.58 1.10
N TRP A 85 -21.14 15.19 0.43
CA TRP A 85 -22.43 15.86 0.50
C TRP A 85 -23.33 15.22 1.55
N THR A 86 -23.93 16.05 2.40
CA THR A 86 -25.00 15.68 3.33
C THR A 86 -26.35 15.57 2.61
N LYS A 87 -27.38 15.14 3.34
CA LYS A 87 -28.76 15.06 2.85
C LYS A 87 -29.33 16.41 2.42
N ASP A 88 -28.91 17.50 3.07
CA ASP A 88 -29.35 18.87 2.85
C ASP A 88 -28.38 19.68 1.98
N ASP A 89 -27.64 18.99 1.11
CA ASP A 89 -26.72 19.54 0.12
C ASP A 89 -25.63 20.46 0.72
N LYS A 90 -25.20 20.16 1.94
CA LYS A 90 -24.03 20.79 2.56
C LYS A 90 -22.80 19.95 2.28
N LYS A 91 -21.70 20.63 1.97
CA LYS A 91 -20.40 19.99 1.81
C LYS A 91 -19.70 19.88 3.15
N ILE A 92 -19.17 18.70 3.44
CA ILE A 92 -18.28 18.46 4.56
C ILE A 92 -16.98 17.83 4.09
N ASN A 93 -15.95 17.99 4.93
CA ASN A 93 -14.67 17.33 4.76
C ASN A 93 -14.46 16.37 5.92
N ALA A 94 -13.91 15.20 5.63
CA ALA A 94 -13.46 14.25 6.64
C ALA A 94 -11.94 14.12 6.56
N VAL A 95 -11.30 13.99 7.73
CA VAL A 95 -9.86 13.76 7.84
C VAL A 95 -9.67 12.36 8.38
N PHE A 96 -8.85 11.59 7.67
CA PHE A 96 -8.50 10.22 8.01
C PHE A 96 -7.06 10.20 8.45
N GLU A 97 -6.80 9.59 9.60
CA GLU A 97 -5.46 9.35 10.08
C GLU A 97 -5.33 7.84 10.32
N MET A 98 -4.36 7.22 9.65
CA MET A 98 -4.10 5.80 9.80
C MET A 98 -2.62 5.55 9.98
N LYS A 99 -2.34 4.62 10.89
CA LYS A 99 -1.03 4.00 11.04
C LYS A 99 -1.14 2.61 10.43
N PHE A 100 -0.15 2.20 9.63
CA PHE A 100 -0.17 0.87 9.01
C PHE A 100 1.24 0.38 8.69
N ARG A 101 1.38 -0.91 8.38
CA ARG A 101 2.56 -1.48 7.72
C ARG A 101 2.17 -2.63 6.80
N ILE A 102 3.04 -2.92 5.82
CA ILE A 102 2.90 -4.11 4.99
C ILE A 102 3.47 -5.31 5.76
N TYR A 103 2.62 -6.27 6.14
CA TYR A 103 3.05 -7.47 6.87
C TYR A 103 3.21 -8.68 5.94
N ASP A 104 2.44 -8.73 4.85
CA ASP A 104 2.49 -9.79 3.84
C ASP A 104 2.78 -9.19 2.45
N PRO A 105 4.07 -9.03 2.10
CA PRO A 105 4.50 -8.56 0.78
C PRO A 105 3.91 -9.37 -0.37
N LYS A 106 3.63 -10.68 -0.17
CA LYS A 106 3.10 -11.51 -1.25
C LYS A 106 1.67 -11.13 -1.59
N LYS A 107 0.83 -10.95 -0.58
CA LYS A 107 -0.53 -10.43 -0.77
C LYS A 107 -0.52 -9.02 -1.33
N PHE A 108 0.39 -8.16 -0.85
CA PHE A 108 0.50 -6.78 -1.32
C PHE A 108 0.80 -6.73 -2.82
N ILE A 109 1.85 -7.43 -3.26
CA ILE A 109 2.24 -7.47 -4.68
C ILE A 109 1.11 -8.05 -5.52
N LYS A 110 0.56 -9.19 -5.09
CA LYS A 110 -0.52 -9.88 -5.81
C LYS A 110 -1.76 -9.02 -5.95
N ASN A 111 -2.12 -8.18 -4.99
CA ASN A 111 -3.39 -7.45 -5.02
C ASN A 111 -3.26 -6.00 -5.51
N LEU A 112 -2.17 -5.30 -5.15
CA LEU A 112 -2.03 -3.86 -5.39
C LEU A 112 -0.97 -3.51 -6.45
N LEU A 113 0.07 -4.33 -6.63
CA LEU A 113 1.17 -4.04 -7.57
C LEU A 113 1.02 -4.76 -8.94
N LYS A 114 -0.10 -5.45 -9.22
CA LYS A 114 -0.25 -6.32 -10.41
C LYS A 114 0.28 -5.70 -11.70
N THR A 115 -0.24 -4.54 -12.08
CA THR A 115 0.04 -3.86 -13.35
C THR A 115 0.99 -2.67 -13.22
N LYS A 116 1.42 -2.34 -11.99
CA LYS A 116 2.23 -1.17 -11.70
C LYS A 116 3.67 -1.60 -11.39
N ASN A 117 4.64 -0.76 -11.76
CA ASN A 117 6.04 -0.97 -11.37
C ASN A 117 6.40 -0.22 -10.08
N ILE A 118 5.61 0.79 -9.71
CA ILE A 118 5.78 1.61 -8.52
C ILE A 118 4.40 1.75 -7.87
N PHE A 119 4.37 1.68 -6.54
CA PHE A 119 3.17 1.90 -5.75
C PHE A 119 3.54 2.69 -4.50
N GLY A 120 2.95 3.85 -4.30
CA GLY A 120 3.16 4.75 -3.17
C GLY A 120 1.96 4.81 -2.23
N THR A 121 2.04 5.72 -1.26
CA THR A 121 0.97 5.97 -0.29
C THR A 121 -0.24 6.65 -0.90
N GLU A 122 -0.03 7.48 -1.93
CA GLU A 122 -1.11 8.15 -2.67
C GLU A 122 -1.98 7.12 -3.40
N GLU A 123 -1.36 6.16 -4.10
CA GLU A 123 -2.11 5.09 -4.76
C GLU A 123 -2.83 4.18 -3.76
N LEU A 124 -2.24 3.93 -2.58
CA LEU A 124 -2.94 3.20 -1.52
C LEU A 124 -4.21 3.95 -1.10
N TRP A 125 -4.11 5.27 -0.96
CA TRP A 125 -5.24 6.10 -0.57
C TRP A 125 -6.35 6.09 -1.63
N ASP A 126 -6.00 6.17 -2.91
CA ASP A 126 -6.98 6.09 -4.00
C ASP A 126 -7.76 4.77 -4.00
N GLU A 127 -7.08 3.65 -3.72
CA GLU A 127 -7.71 2.32 -3.61
C GLU A 127 -8.64 2.25 -2.39
N ILE A 128 -8.21 2.77 -1.22
CA ILE A 128 -9.04 2.85 -0.01
C ILE A 128 -10.26 3.76 -0.26
N TYR A 129 -10.07 4.89 -0.93
CA TYR A 129 -11.13 5.83 -1.25
C TYR A 129 -12.19 5.18 -2.14
N THR A 130 -11.74 4.50 -3.19
CA THR A 130 -12.60 3.82 -4.15
C THR A 130 -13.39 2.69 -3.49
N GLU A 131 -12.73 1.87 -2.67
CA GLU A 131 -13.36 0.67 -2.10
C GLU A 131 -14.19 0.95 -0.85
N LEU A 132 -13.75 1.86 0.03
CA LEU A 132 -14.32 2.00 1.36
C LEU A 132 -15.04 3.33 1.56
N LEU A 133 -14.43 4.45 1.16
CA LEU A 133 -15.05 5.76 1.36
C LEU A 133 -16.31 5.93 0.51
N SER A 134 -16.29 5.42 -0.72
CA SER A 134 -17.46 5.43 -1.62
C SER A 134 -18.61 4.53 -1.15
N LYS A 135 -18.30 3.43 -0.45
CA LYS A 135 -19.28 2.39 -0.08
C LYS A 135 -19.81 2.50 1.34
N VAL A 136 -19.04 3.07 2.25
CA VAL A 136 -19.41 3.18 3.68
C VAL A 136 -19.63 4.62 4.07
N LEU A 137 -18.61 5.46 3.94
CA LEU A 137 -18.63 6.82 4.48
C LEU A 137 -19.66 7.71 3.77
N ILE A 138 -19.59 7.79 2.44
CA ILE A 138 -20.47 8.66 1.65
C ILE A 138 -21.93 8.26 1.83
N PRO A 139 -22.33 6.98 1.76
CA PRO A 139 -23.72 6.56 1.97
C PRO A 139 -24.25 6.87 3.37
N GLU A 140 -23.45 6.73 4.42
CA GLU A 140 -23.90 7.04 5.79
C GLU A 140 -24.06 8.54 6.02
N ILE A 141 -23.17 9.36 5.47
CA ILE A 141 -23.27 10.83 5.57
C ILE A 141 -24.45 11.37 4.75
N ARG A 142 -24.70 10.85 3.55
CA ARG A 142 -25.82 11.29 2.68
C ARG A 142 -27.20 11.06 3.27
N LYS A 143 -27.33 10.21 4.29
CA LYS A 143 -28.60 9.95 4.98
C LYS A 143 -28.95 11.03 6.01
N ARG A 144 -28.01 11.92 6.35
CA ARG A 144 -28.11 12.86 7.47
C ARG A 144 -27.90 14.29 7.02
N SER A 145 -28.62 15.22 7.65
CA SER A 145 -28.41 16.66 7.52
C SER A 145 -27.16 17.11 8.27
N ILE A 146 -26.63 18.30 7.95
CA ILE A 146 -25.48 18.86 8.65
C ILE A 146 -25.70 18.99 10.17
N ASP A 147 -26.91 19.37 10.58
CA ASP A 147 -27.27 19.57 11.98
C ASP A 147 -27.28 18.25 12.76
N GLU A 148 -27.66 17.14 12.11
CA GLU A 148 -27.64 15.79 12.72
C GLU A 148 -26.22 15.23 12.85
N LEU A 149 -25.28 15.72 12.05
CA LEU A 149 -23.86 15.35 12.11
C LEU A 149 -23.12 16.18 13.16
N TYR A 150 -23.46 17.46 13.27
CA TYR A 150 -22.75 18.39 14.13
C TYR A 150 -22.99 18.07 15.61
N GLY A 151 -21.91 17.79 16.35
CA GLY A 151 -21.99 17.45 17.78
C GLY A 151 -22.51 16.05 18.10
N ASN A 152 -22.89 15.26 17.10
CA ASN A 152 -23.40 13.90 17.29
C ASN A 152 -22.26 12.88 17.46
N ARG A 153 -21.71 12.84 18.68
CA ARG A 153 -20.60 11.94 19.04
C ARG A 153 -20.95 10.47 18.92
N GLU A 154 -22.20 10.09 19.15
CA GLU A 154 -22.64 8.69 19.04
C GLU A 154 -22.60 8.23 17.59
N PHE A 155 -23.12 9.06 16.68
CA PHE A 155 -23.01 8.80 15.25
C PHE A 155 -21.55 8.67 14.81
N LEU A 156 -20.68 9.64 15.17
CA LEU A 156 -19.27 9.59 14.80
C LEU A 156 -18.60 8.30 15.27
N LYS A 157 -18.81 7.89 16.53
CA LYS A 157 -18.27 6.62 17.04
C LYS A 157 -18.79 5.40 16.30
N SER A 158 -20.08 5.37 15.97
CA SER A 158 -20.66 4.25 15.21
C SER A 158 -20.12 4.16 13.79
N LEU A 159 -19.89 5.32 13.15
CA LEU A 159 -19.33 5.44 11.82
C LEU A 159 -17.86 5.02 11.82
N GLU A 160 -17.06 5.51 12.77
CA GLU A 160 -15.67 5.13 12.98
C GLU A 160 -15.54 3.62 13.19
N ALA A 161 -16.35 3.02 14.06
CA ALA A 161 -16.30 1.58 14.31
C ALA A 161 -16.65 0.75 13.06
N SER A 162 -17.68 1.15 12.32
CA SER A 162 -18.08 0.48 11.08
C SER A 162 -17.00 0.61 10.01
N PHE A 163 -16.42 1.80 9.88
CA PHE A 163 -15.32 2.09 8.96
C PHE A 163 -14.07 1.30 9.31
N ASP A 164 -13.67 1.25 10.58
CA ASP A 164 -12.49 0.51 11.05
C ASP A 164 -12.62 -1.00 10.78
N ILE A 165 -13.80 -1.58 11.00
CA ILE A 165 -14.04 -3.01 10.71
C ILE A 165 -13.83 -3.30 9.22
N GLU A 166 -14.42 -2.49 8.34
CA GLU A 166 -14.33 -2.70 6.91
C GLU A 166 -12.93 -2.36 6.36
N LEU A 167 -12.27 -1.32 6.90
CA LEU A 167 -10.89 -0.99 6.57
C LEU A 167 -9.95 -2.14 6.94
N LYS A 168 -10.06 -2.68 8.15
CA LYS A 168 -9.24 -3.82 8.60
C LYS A 168 -9.41 -5.03 7.69
N LYS A 169 -10.64 -5.35 7.29
CA LYS A 169 -10.89 -6.46 6.35
C LYS A 169 -10.21 -6.21 5.00
N LEU A 170 -10.40 -5.02 4.43
CA LEU A 170 -9.83 -4.64 3.14
C LEU A 170 -8.29 -4.68 3.16
N LEU A 171 -7.67 -4.01 4.13
CA LEU A 171 -6.22 -3.96 4.28
C LEU A 171 -5.63 -5.36 4.49
N ASN A 172 -6.29 -6.21 5.29
CA ASN A 172 -5.83 -7.57 5.53
C ASN A 172 -5.86 -8.43 4.26
N LEU A 173 -6.83 -8.23 3.36
CA LEU A 173 -6.86 -8.88 2.04
C LEU A 173 -5.66 -8.46 1.19
N TRP A 174 -5.20 -7.22 1.34
CA TRP A 174 -4.03 -6.66 0.67
C TRP A 174 -2.70 -6.94 1.38
N GLY A 175 -2.69 -7.62 2.53
CA GLY A 175 -1.45 -7.89 3.28
C GLY A 175 -0.93 -6.69 4.08
N ILE A 176 -1.83 -5.74 4.40
CA ILE A 176 -1.58 -4.55 5.21
C ILE A 176 -2.26 -4.74 6.57
N GLU A 177 -1.60 -4.30 7.63
CA GLU A 177 -2.18 -4.23 8.98
C GLU A 177 -2.09 -2.80 9.52
N LEU A 178 -3.06 -2.44 10.36
CA LEU A 178 -3.13 -1.15 11.07
C LEU A 178 -2.25 -1.17 12.33
#